data_AF-A0A1R0Z7P9-F1
#
_entry.id   AF-A0A1R0Z7P9-F1
#
_cell.length_a   1.000
_cell.length_b   1.000
_cell.length_c   1.000
_cell.angle_alpha   90.00
_cell.angle_beta   90.00
_cell.angle_gamma   90.00
#
_symmetry.space_group_name_H-M   'P 1'
#
loop_
_entity.id
_entity.type
_entity.pdbx_description
1 polymer ?
#
loop_
_entity_poly.entity_id
_entity_poly.type
_entity_poly.pdbx_seq_one_letter_code
_entity_poly.pdbx_strand_id
1 'polypeptide(L)'
;MSKEAYEEAVQNAIDNPDSPLIKWYLDILDKTLKNMDNFDLIRCIRQNIFVEMVVFEIIQRMLKDDNPFFAEVDTVELTEKLSSVDSEILEVNKESLIKIISLIIDNDLINKSEIWLYEDEKDEYRTYINKINQKIKSGLLIVF
;
A
#
# COMPACT_ATOMS: atom_id res chain seq x y z
N MET A 1 -9.83 16.35 -7.62
CA MET A 1 -10.61 17.02 -6.55
C MET A 1 -11.28 18.25 -7.15
N SER A 2 -12.57 18.51 -6.88
CA SER A 2 -13.21 19.75 -7.31
C SER A 2 -12.79 20.91 -6.42
N LYS A 3 -12.91 22.15 -6.92
CA LYS A 3 -12.61 23.36 -6.15
C LYS A 3 -13.47 23.46 -4.87
N GLU A 4 -14.75 23.11 -4.97
CA GLU A 4 -15.70 23.12 -3.85
C GLU A 4 -15.29 22.13 -2.75
N ALA A 5 -14.89 20.90 -3.13
CA ALA A 5 -14.44 19.90 -2.17
C ALA A 5 -13.14 20.33 -1.46
N TYR A 6 -12.26 21.06 -2.16
CA TYR A 6 -11.06 21.62 -1.57
C TYR A 6 -11.39 22.74 -0.57
N GLU A 7 -12.26 23.68 -0.94
CA GLU A 7 -12.68 24.78 -0.06
C GLU A 7 -13.40 24.27 1.20
N GLU A 8 -14.24 23.25 1.08
CA GLU A 8 -14.89 22.57 2.21
C GLU A 8 -13.88 21.89 3.13
N ALA A 9 -12.89 21.18 2.58
CA ALA A 9 -11.83 20.55 3.37
C ALA A 9 -10.98 21.58 4.13
N VAL A 10 -10.67 22.72 3.50
CA VAL A 10 -9.95 23.82 4.14
C VAL A 10 -10.78 24.44 5.27
N GLN A 11 -12.06 24.71 5.04
CA GLN A 11 -12.93 25.29 6.07
C GLN A 11 -13.09 24.34 7.25
N ASN A 12 -13.29 23.05 7.00
CA ASN A 12 -13.33 22.03 8.05
C ASN A 12 -12.02 22.00 8.85
N ALA A 13 -10.87 22.17 8.19
CA ALA A 13 -9.59 22.25 8.88
C ALA A 13 -9.42 23.49 9.77
N ILE A 14 -10.00 24.61 9.37
CA ILE A 14 -10.05 25.83 10.18
C ILE A 14 -10.98 25.65 11.37
N ASP A 15 -12.14 25.03 11.15
CA ASP A 15 -13.17 24.85 12.19
C ASP A 15 -12.81 23.76 13.21
N ASN A 16 -12.01 22.77 12.79
CA ASN A 16 -11.62 21.61 13.60
C ASN A 16 -10.09 21.41 13.65
N PRO A 17 -9.31 22.40 14.13
CA PRO A 17 -7.85 22.35 14.12
C PRO A 17 -7.28 21.20 14.97
N ASP A 18 -8.07 20.72 15.93
CA ASP A 18 -7.67 19.62 16.81
C ASP A 18 -7.97 18.22 16.28
N SER A 19 -8.59 18.11 15.09
CA SER A 19 -8.90 16.84 14.48
C SER A 19 -7.65 15.97 14.32
N PRO A 20 -7.69 14.70 14.76
CA PRO A 20 -6.56 13.78 14.61
C PRO A 20 -6.11 13.60 13.16
N LEU A 21 -7.02 13.69 12.19
CA LEU A 21 -6.69 13.57 10.77
C LEU A 21 -5.94 14.80 10.25
N ILE A 22 -6.31 15.99 10.72
CA ILE A 22 -5.65 17.25 10.32
C ILE A 22 -4.27 17.33 10.95
N LYS A 23 -4.13 16.99 12.23
CA LYS A 23 -2.83 16.90 12.91
C LYS A 23 -1.89 15.91 12.21
N TRP A 24 -2.40 14.72 11.86
CA TRP A 24 -1.65 13.73 11.09
C TRP A 24 -1.25 14.25 9.70
N TYR A 25 -2.17 14.89 8.97
CA TYR A 25 -1.88 15.41 7.64
C TYR A 25 -0.78 16.48 7.68
N LEU A 26 -0.83 17.40 8.65
CA LEU A 26 0.23 18.40 8.82
C LEU A 26 1.58 17.76 9.18
N ASP A 27 1.58 16.75 10.05
CA ASP A 27 2.79 16.01 10.44
C ASP A 27 3.47 15.31 9.24
N ILE A 28 2.71 14.67 8.35
CA ILE A 28 3.29 13.99 7.19
C ILE A 28 3.83 14.95 6.12
N LEU A 29 3.36 16.20 6.07
CA LEU A 29 3.88 17.21 5.12
C LEU A 29 5.32 17.61 5.43
N ASP A 30 5.72 17.51 6.70
CA ASP A 30 7.09 17.79 7.13
C ASP A 30 8.02 16.56 7.03
N LYS A 31 7.50 15.40 6.60
CA LYS A 31 8.26 14.15 6.44
C LYS A 31 8.67 13.92 4.99
N THR A 32 9.93 13.48 4.80
CA THR A 32 10.32 12.80 3.56
C THR A 32 9.69 11.41 3.49
N LEU A 33 9.44 10.86 2.29
CA LEU A 33 8.90 9.49 2.11
C LEU A 33 9.62 8.43 2.96
N LYS A 34 10.96 8.47 2.99
CA LYS A 34 11.79 7.55 3.79
C LYS A 34 11.50 7.61 5.30
N ASN A 35 11.05 8.76 5.79
CA ASN A 35 10.78 9.00 7.21
C ASN A 35 9.30 8.80 7.58
N MET A 36 8.44 8.51 6.60
CA MET A 36 7.07 8.08 6.88
C MET A 36 7.09 6.67 7.45
N ASP A 37 6.38 6.44 8.54
CA ASP A 37 6.22 5.09 9.08
C ASP A 37 5.19 4.31 8.24
N ASN A 38 5.02 3.02 8.54
CA ASN A 38 4.10 2.18 7.77
C ASN A 38 2.62 2.59 7.96
N PHE A 39 2.26 3.20 9.10
CA PHE A 39 0.92 3.73 9.33
C PHE A 39 0.63 4.95 8.46
N ASP A 40 1.60 5.86 8.32
CA ASP A 40 1.54 7.02 7.43
C ASP A 40 1.32 6.57 5.98
N LEU A 41 2.11 5.60 5.51
CA LEU A 41 2.03 5.10 4.14
C LEU A 41 0.66 4.48 3.81
N ILE A 42 0.13 3.62 4.68
CA ILE A 42 -1.22 3.05 4.47
C ILE A 42 -2.29 4.14 4.53
N ARG A 43 -2.18 5.05 5.50
CA ARG A 43 -3.18 6.10 5.68
C ARG A 43 -3.21 7.06 4.50
N CYS A 44 -2.06 7.36 3.89
CA CYS A 44 -1.99 8.07 2.61
C CYS A 44 -2.80 7.36 1.52
N ILE A 45 -2.68 6.04 1.37
CA ILE A 45 -3.49 5.29 0.40
C ILE A 45 -4.99 5.37 0.76
N ARG A 46 -5.36 5.15 2.03
CA ARG A 46 -6.76 5.22 2.49
C ARG A 46 -7.41 6.59 2.23
N GLN A 47 -6.64 7.67 2.40
CA GLN A 47 -7.11 9.05 2.21
C GLN A 47 -6.95 9.55 0.76
N ASN A 48 -6.40 8.73 -0.14
CA ASN A 48 -6.08 9.10 -1.51
C ASN A 48 -5.15 10.32 -1.60
N ILE A 49 -4.09 10.32 -0.78
CA ILE A 49 -3.11 11.40 -0.66
C ILE A 49 -1.73 10.86 -1.05
N PHE A 50 -1.03 11.55 -1.96
CA PHE A 50 0.31 11.19 -2.45
C PHE A 50 0.46 9.73 -2.91
N VAL A 51 -0.61 9.11 -3.41
CA VAL A 51 -0.71 7.66 -3.65
C VAL A 51 0.46 7.12 -4.48
N GLU A 52 0.80 7.78 -5.58
CA GLU A 52 1.93 7.39 -6.44
C GLU A 52 3.25 7.27 -5.68
N MET A 53 3.54 8.28 -4.85
CA MET A 53 4.78 8.37 -4.08
C MET A 53 4.84 7.33 -2.97
N VAL A 54 3.74 7.11 -2.25
CA VAL A 54 3.69 6.13 -1.16
C VAL A 54 3.71 4.69 -1.69
N VAL A 55 3.06 4.42 -2.82
CA VAL A 55 3.12 3.11 -3.50
C VAL A 55 4.54 2.78 -3.90
N PHE A 56 5.26 3.75 -4.50
CA PHE A 56 6.68 3.59 -4.81
C PHE A 56 7.49 3.23 -3.56
N GLU A 57 7.35 4.01 -2.47
CA GLU A 57 8.10 3.79 -1.23
C GLU A 57 7.79 2.41 -0.61
N ILE A 58 6.52 1.99 -0.56
CA ILE A 58 6.12 0.66 -0.07
C ILE A 58 6.82 -0.44 -0.86
N ILE A 59 6.80 -0.36 -2.19
CA ILE A 59 7.43 -1.34 -3.08
C ILE A 59 8.95 -1.36 -2.88
N GLN A 60 9.59 -0.20 -2.72
CA GLN A 60 11.03 -0.13 -2.42
C GLN A 60 11.37 -0.78 -1.07
N ARG A 61 10.53 -0.63 -0.05
CA ARG A 61 10.72 -1.30 1.25
C ARG A 61 10.61 -2.82 1.13
N MET A 62 9.59 -3.32 0.44
CA MET A 62 9.42 -4.77 0.19
C MET A 62 10.67 -5.38 -0.47
N LEU A 63 11.21 -4.70 -1.49
CA LEU A 63 12.40 -5.15 -2.20
C LEU A 63 13.67 -5.05 -1.37
N LYS A 64 13.84 -3.97 -0.61
CA LYS A 64 15.06 -3.75 0.18
C LYS A 64 15.23 -4.82 1.25
N ASP A 65 14.12 -5.24 1.85
CA ASP A 65 14.13 -6.19 2.96
C ASP A 65 13.89 -7.64 2.51
N ASP A 66 13.77 -7.88 1.19
CA ASP A 66 13.35 -9.17 0.60
C ASP A 66 12.15 -9.78 1.36
N ASN A 67 11.22 -8.92 1.76
CA ASN A 67 10.07 -9.29 2.59
C ASN A 67 8.81 -8.58 2.08
N PRO A 68 7.84 -9.32 1.51
CA PRO A 68 6.58 -8.77 1.04
C PRO A 68 5.57 -8.49 2.17
N PHE A 69 5.91 -8.82 3.41
CA PHE A 69 5.04 -8.67 4.58
C PHE A 69 5.49 -7.48 5.45
N PHE A 70 4.51 -6.73 5.96
CA PHE A 70 4.73 -5.59 6.84
C PHE A 70 4.27 -5.94 8.26
N ALA A 71 5.17 -5.85 9.24
CA ALA A 71 4.87 -6.31 10.62
C ALA A 71 4.05 -5.28 11.40
N GLU A 72 4.35 -4.01 11.12
CA GLU A 72 3.85 -2.89 11.90
C GLU A 72 2.40 -2.53 11.53
N VAL A 73 1.92 -3.09 10.43
CA VAL A 73 0.60 -2.82 9.86
C VAL A 73 0.01 -4.12 9.33
N ASP A 74 -1.31 -4.18 9.26
CA ASP A 74 -2.00 -5.31 8.68
C ASP A 74 -1.56 -5.52 7.21
N THR A 75 -0.85 -6.61 6.97
CA THR A 75 -0.29 -6.97 5.67
C THR A 75 -1.38 -7.26 4.65
N VAL A 76 -2.49 -7.87 5.07
CA VAL A 76 -3.63 -8.13 4.20
C VAL A 76 -4.25 -6.81 3.79
N GLU A 77 -4.47 -5.91 4.75
CA GLU A 77 -5.04 -4.61 4.45
C GLU A 77 -4.15 -3.78 3.52
N LEU A 78 -2.84 -3.73 3.78
CA LEU A 78 -1.90 -3.03 2.90
C LEU A 78 -2.03 -3.54 1.46
N THR A 79 -2.05 -4.87 1.31
CA THR A 79 -2.12 -5.52 0.00
C THR A 79 -3.47 -5.31 -0.67
N GLU A 80 -4.57 -5.28 0.10
CA GLU A 80 -5.88 -4.87 -0.37
C GLU A 80 -5.82 -3.46 -0.96
N LYS A 81 -5.28 -2.50 -0.21
CA LYS A 81 -5.21 -1.11 -0.63
C LYS A 81 -4.33 -0.94 -1.86
N LEU A 82 -3.16 -1.57 -1.90
CA LEU A 82 -2.32 -1.63 -3.11
C LEU A 82 -3.06 -2.22 -4.30
N SER A 83 -3.83 -3.30 -4.10
CA SER A 83 -4.63 -3.92 -5.16
C SER A 83 -5.74 -3.00 -5.68
N SER A 84 -6.14 -1.98 -4.91
CA SER A 84 -7.17 -1.00 -5.26
C SER A 84 -6.60 0.20 -6.03
N VAL A 85 -5.28 0.44 -5.96
CA VAL A 85 -4.59 1.52 -6.69
C VAL A 85 -4.76 1.39 -8.21
N ASP A 86 -4.83 2.53 -8.90
CA ASP A 86 -4.97 2.59 -10.36
C ASP A 86 -3.82 1.87 -11.09
N SER A 87 -4.16 1.18 -12.18
CA SER A 87 -3.19 0.37 -12.92
C SER A 87 -2.05 1.19 -13.49
N GLU A 88 -2.26 2.47 -13.83
CA GLU A 88 -1.21 3.36 -14.33
C GLU A 88 -0.11 3.56 -13.29
N ILE A 89 -0.47 3.73 -12.01
CA ILE A 89 0.46 3.88 -10.89
C ILE A 89 1.23 2.58 -10.65
N LEU A 90 0.55 1.44 -10.72
CA LEU A 90 1.19 0.13 -10.56
C LEU A 90 2.14 -0.19 -11.73
N GLU A 91 1.78 0.20 -12.96
CA GLU A 91 2.59 -0.06 -14.16
C GLU A 91 3.94 0.68 -14.09
N VAL A 92 4.00 1.88 -13.50
CA VAL A 92 5.28 2.60 -13.24
C VAL A 92 6.23 1.76 -12.37
N ASN A 93 5.70 0.89 -11.51
CA ASN A 93 6.46 0.05 -10.60
C ASN A 93 6.50 -1.42 -11.02
N LYS A 94 6.13 -1.73 -12.27
CA LYS A 94 5.90 -3.10 -12.75
C LYS A 94 7.05 -4.07 -12.49
N GLU A 95 8.27 -3.70 -12.86
CA GLU A 95 9.43 -4.61 -12.71
C GLU A 95 9.67 -4.97 -11.24
N SER A 96 9.50 -4.00 -10.35
CA SER A 96 9.62 -4.19 -8.90
C SER A 96 8.51 -5.08 -8.37
N LEU A 97 7.27 -4.87 -8.81
CA LEU A 97 6.13 -5.71 -8.43
C LEU A 97 6.29 -7.15 -8.93
N ILE A 98 6.79 -7.35 -10.15
CA ILE A 98 7.09 -8.69 -10.69
C ILE A 98 8.12 -9.39 -9.80
N LYS A 99 9.19 -8.70 -9.38
CA LYS A 99 10.19 -9.26 -8.47
C LYS A 99 9.60 -9.67 -7.12
N ILE A 100 8.74 -8.83 -6.54
CA ILE A 100 8.05 -9.14 -5.27
C ILE A 100 7.14 -10.36 -5.45
N ILE A 101 6.38 -10.42 -6.54
CA ILE A 101 5.48 -11.55 -6.83
C ILE A 101 6.29 -12.85 -7.04
N SER A 102 7.39 -12.80 -7.79
CA SER A 102 8.30 -13.94 -7.93
C SER A 102 8.88 -14.38 -6.60
N LEU A 103 9.32 -13.44 -5.75
CA LEU A 103 9.81 -13.73 -4.41
C LEU A 103 8.77 -14.50 -3.59
N ILE A 104 7.50 -14.08 -3.62
CA ILE A 104 6.39 -14.75 -2.95
C ILE A 104 6.21 -16.19 -3.46
N ILE A 105 6.18 -16.37 -4.78
CA ILE A 105 5.90 -17.66 -5.43
C ILE A 105 7.07 -18.63 -5.24
N ASP A 106 8.27 -18.21 -5.61
CA ASP A 106 9.46 -19.07 -5.69
C ASP A 106 9.89 -19.58 -4.31
N ASN A 107 9.57 -18.82 -3.25
CA ASN A 107 9.91 -19.18 -1.88
C ASN A 107 8.72 -19.72 -1.08
N ASP A 108 7.54 -19.83 -1.68
CA ASP A 108 6.30 -20.23 -1.02
C ASP A 108 6.02 -19.41 0.26
N LEU A 109 6.21 -18.09 0.18
CA LEU A 109 6.21 -17.22 1.35
C LEU A 109 4.86 -17.19 2.05
N ILE A 110 3.74 -17.31 1.31
CA ILE A 110 2.40 -17.28 1.90
C ILE A 110 2.18 -18.48 2.82
N ASN A 111 2.62 -19.68 2.43
CA ASN A 111 2.45 -20.84 3.30
C ASN A 111 3.35 -20.76 4.53
N LYS A 112 4.54 -20.17 4.40
CA LYS A 112 5.56 -19.99 5.46
C LYS A 112 5.43 -18.66 6.23
N SER A 113 4.26 -18.04 6.18
CA SER A 113 4.02 -16.72 6.74
C SER A 113 3.31 -16.76 8.10
N GLU A 114 3.47 -17.82 8.90
CA GLU A 114 2.70 -18.02 10.14
C GLU A 114 2.92 -16.92 11.19
N ILE A 115 3.98 -16.11 11.04
CA ILE A 115 4.26 -14.93 11.87
C ILE A 115 3.52 -13.68 11.37
N TRP A 116 3.12 -13.66 10.10
CA TRP A 116 2.62 -12.49 9.38
C TRP A 116 1.15 -12.59 8.98
N LEU A 117 0.66 -13.80 8.71
CA LEU A 117 -0.70 -14.07 8.25
C LEU A 117 -1.30 -15.21 9.08
N TYR A 118 -2.54 -15.03 9.51
CA TYR A 118 -3.36 -16.13 10.00
C TYR A 118 -3.74 -17.07 8.83
N GLU A 119 -4.12 -18.32 9.13
CA GLU A 119 -4.47 -19.28 8.08
C GLU A 119 -5.65 -18.82 7.21
N ASP A 120 -6.63 -18.15 7.80
CA ASP A 120 -7.79 -17.58 7.09
C ASP A 120 -7.44 -16.33 6.26
N GLU A 121 -6.36 -15.63 6.59
CA GLU A 121 -5.88 -14.46 5.86
C GLU A 121 -5.05 -14.81 4.61
N LYS A 122 -4.48 -16.01 4.54
CA LYS A 122 -3.63 -16.43 3.41
C LYS A 122 -4.37 -16.36 2.07
N ASP A 123 -5.62 -16.77 2.04
CA ASP A 123 -6.44 -16.74 0.83
C ASP A 123 -6.82 -15.32 0.39
N GLU A 124 -7.05 -14.43 1.36
CA GLU A 124 -7.28 -13.01 1.09
C GLU A 124 -6.03 -12.35 0.51
N TYR A 125 -4.88 -12.57 1.13
CA TYR A 125 -3.60 -12.09 0.64
C TYR A 125 -3.32 -12.58 -0.79
N ARG A 126 -3.50 -13.89 -1.06
CA ARG A 126 -3.41 -14.47 -2.41
C ARG A 126 -4.31 -13.74 -3.40
N THR A 127 -5.55 -13.48 -3.02
CA THR A 127 -6.54 -12.78 -3.84
C THR A 127 -6.06 -11.38 -4.22
N TYR A 128 -5.51 -10.63 -3.27
CA TYR A 128 -5.04 -9.26 -3.53
C TYR A 128 -3.76 -9.22 -4.38
N ILE A 129 -2.80 -10.13 -4.13
CA ILE A 129 -1.61 -10.25 -5.00
C ILE A 129 -2.03 -10.61 -6.43
N ASN A 130 -3.00 -11.51 -6.60
CA ASN A 130 -3.52 -11.85 -7.92
C ASN A 130 -4.13 -10.65 -8.64
N LYS A 131 -4.88 -9.80 -7.94
CA LYS A 131 -5.42 -8.55 -8.50
C LYS A 131 -4.31 -7.59 -8.95
N ILE A 132 -3.26 -7.42 -8.15
CA ILE A 132 -2.10 -6.59 -8.51
C ILE A 132 -1.43 -7.13 -9.77
N ASN A 133 -1.17 -8.44 -9.80
CA ASN A 133 -0.53 -9.11 -10.93
C ASN A 133 -1.35 -9.01 -12.25
N GLN A 134 -2.67 -9.13 -12.16
CA GLN A 134 -3.57 -8.91 -13.29
C GLN A 134 -3.49 -7.48 -13.83
N LYS A 135 -3.44 -6.48 -12.92
CA LYS A 135 -3.34 -5.06 -13.30
C LYS A 135 -2.05 -4.74 -14.05
N ILE A 136 -0.93 -5.35 -13.67
CA ILE A 136 0.37 -5.16 -14.35
C ILE A 136 0.56 -6.10 -15.57
N LYS A 137 -0.50 -6.79 -16.00
CA LYS A 137 -0.59 -7.64 -17.22
C LYS A 137 0.57 -8.63 -17.37
N SER A 138 1.08 -9.18 -16.26
CA SER A 138 2.27 -10.03 -16.30
C SER A 138 2.00 -11.51 -16.66
N GLY A 139 0.74 -11.93 -16.87
CA GLY A 139 0.38 -13.31 -17.26
C GLY A 139 0.67 -14.40 -16.21
N LEU A 140 1.37 -14.09 -15.12
CA LEU A 140 1.74 -14.98 -14.02
C LEU A 140 0.56 -15.19 -13.06
N LEU A 141 -0.52 -15.86 -13.49
CA LEU A 141 -1.62 -16.19 -12.58
C LEU A 141 -1.08 -17.02 -11.40
N ILE A 142 -1.31 -16.54 -10.17
CA ILE A 142 -1.02 -17.31 -8.96
C ILE A 142 -2.20 -18.28 -8.79
N VAL A 143 -2.06 -19.47 -9.37
CA VAL A 143 -2.97 -20.61 -9.16
C VAL A 143 -2.29 -21.52 -8.14
N PHE A 144 -2.82 -21.56 -6.92
CA PHE A 144 -2.56 -22.64 -5.96
C PHE A 144 -3.90 -23.27 -5.60
#